data_AF-A0A3B9B9R0-F1
#
_entry.id   AF-A0A3B9B9R0-F1
#
_cell.length_a   1.000
_cell.length_b   1.000
_cell.length_c   1.000
_cell.angle_alpha   90.00
_cell.angle_beta   90.00
_cell.angle_gamma   90.00
#
_symmetry.space_group_name_H-M   'P 1'
#
loop_
_entity.id
_entity.type
_entity.pdbx_description
1 polymer ?
#
loop_
_entity_poly.entity_id
_entity_poly.type
_entity_poly.pdbx_seq_one_letter_code
_entity_poly.pdbx_strand_id
1 'polypeptide(L)'
;EGCAEQHAAHSVFRALESGMPVIRCGNAGWSGWISPKGVIVEVLQDDLQGVYFAGASVFNVSFTSKYDKALNFQKLLPLLCVTFSLFCFAFSLKKFKEN
;
A
#
# COMPACT_ATOMS: atom_id res chain seq x y z
N GLU A 1 6.86 -16.03 -9.14
CA GLU A 1 6.59 -14.71 -9.76
C GLU A 1 7.83 -13.84 -9.61
N GLY A 2 8.16 -12.98 -10.57
CA GLY A 2 9.16 -11.93 -10.31
C GLY A 2 8.56 -10.86 -9.40
N CYS A 3 9.38 -10.04 -8.73
CA CYS A 3 8.91 -8.82 -8.07
C CYS A 3 8.01 -9.05 -6.82
N ALA A 4 8.18 -10.18 -6.11
CA ALA A 4 7.28 -10.55 -5.00
C ALA A 4 7.27 -9.50 -3.87
N GLU A 5 8.41 -8.83 -3.64
CA GLU A 5 8.57 -7.77 -2.66
C GLU A 5 7.74 -6.53 -3.03
N GLN A 6 7.77 -6.11 -4.29
CA GLN A 6 6.98 -4.98 -4.80
C GLN A 6 5.48 -5.29 -4.75
N HIS A 7 5.10 -6.54 -5.07
CA HIS A 7 3.72 -6.99 -4.96
C HIS A 7 3.24 -7.00 -3.50
N ALA A 8 4.09 -7.41 -2.55
CA ALA A 8 3.79 -7.33 -1.12
C ALA A 8 3.69 -5.88 -0.63
N ALA A 9 4.57 -4.98 -1.10
CA ALA A 9 4.52 -3.56 -0.79
C ALA A 9 3.19 -2.91 -1.24
N HIS A 10 2.65 -3.30 -2.39
CA HIS A 10 1.33 -2.86 -2.83
C HIS A 10 0.21 -3.32 -1.89
N SER A 11 0.29 -4.55 -1.37
CA SER A 11 -0.65 -5.05 -0.36
C SER A 11 -0.59 -4.26 0.94
N VAL A 12 0.60 -3.78 1.34
CA VAL A 12 0.77 -2.90 2.50
C VAL A 12 0.02 -1.57 2.32
N PHE A 13 0.16 -0.92 1.16
CA PHE A 13 -0.58 0.31 0.87
C PHE A 13 -2.09 0.09 0.85
N ARG A 14 -2.57 -1.03 0.31
CA ARG A 14 -4.01 -1.35 0.32
C ARG A 14 -4.54 -1.50 1.74
N ALA A 15 -3.78 -2.12 2.65
CA ALA A 15 -4.17 -2.27 4.05
C ALA A 15 -4.31 -0.89 4.72
N LEU A 16 -3.33 0.00 4.52
CA LEU A 16 -3.33 1.38 5.03
C LEU A 16 -4.50 2.20 4.49
N GLU A 17 -4.74 2.16 3.19
CA GLU A 17 -5.81 2.93 2.57
C GLU A 17 -7.17 2.45 3.04
N SER A 18 -7.42 1.14 2.99
CA SER A 18 -8.72 0.59 3.37
C SER A 18 -8.97 0.57 4.88
N GLY A 19 -7.92 0.71 5.70
CA GLY A 19 -8.01 0.51 7.14
C GLY A 19 -8.43 -0.92 7.52
N MET A 20 -8.20 -1.89 6.63
CA MET A 20 -8.58 -3.29 6.80
C MET A 20 -7.35 -4.19 6.82
N PRO A 21 -7.39 -5.31 7.58
CA PRO A 21 -6.32 -6.30 7.47
C PRO A 21 -6.27 -6.88 6.06
N VAL A 22 -5.08 -7.21 5.59
CA VAL A 22 -4.85 -7.92 4.33
C VAL A 22 -4.17 -9.23 4.62
N ILE A 23 -4.84 -10.33 4.25
CA ILE A 23 -4.23 -11.67 4.19
C ILE A 23 -3.89 -11.92 2.73
N ARG A 24 -2.62 -12.14 2.43
CA ARG A 24 -2.14 -12.42 1.07
C ARG A 24 -1.64 -13.85 0.99
N CYS A 25 -2.15 -14.58 0.00
CA CYS A 25 -1.69 -15.92 -0.35
C CYS A 25 -1.12 -15.89 -1.77
N GLY A 26 0.21 -15.87 -1.89
CA GLY A 26 0.93 -15.97 -3.16
C GLY A 26 1.30 -17.41 -3.49
N ASN A 27 1.20 -17.81 -4.76
CA ASN A 27 1.51 -19.17 -5.20
C ASN A 27 3.03 -19.48 -5.18
N ALA A 28 3.86 -18.49 -5.52
CA ALA A 28 5.33 -18.62 -5.53
C ALA A 28 5.96 -17.26 -5.22
N GLY A 29 5.89 -16.87 -3.95
CA GLY A 29 6.38 -15.60 -3.42
C GLY A 29 5.72 -15.25 -2.08
N TRP A 30 5.81 -13.98 -1.71
CA TRP A 30 5.39 -13.48 -0.40
C TRP A 30 3.91 -13.80 -0.08
N SER A 31 3.72 -14.46 1.06
CA SER A 31 2.43 -14.71 1.70
C SER A 31 2.50 -14.30 3.17
N GLY A 32 1.41 -13.74 3.71
CA GLY A 32 1.44 -13.21 5.07
C GLY A 32 0.21 -12.41 5.45
N TRP A 33 0.27 -11.86 6.65
CA TRP A 33 -0.77 -11.02 7.25
C TRP A 33 -0.24 -9.61 7.49
N ILE A 34 -0.95 -8.63 6.93
CA ILE A 34 -0.74 -7.19 7.13
C ILE A 34 -1.89 -6.61 7.94
N SER A 35 -1.56 -5.85 8.98
CA SER A 35 -2.54 -5.14 9.82
C SER A 35 -3.20 -3.96 9.07
N PRO A 36 -4.37 -3.46 9.53
CA PRO A 36 -4.96 -2.20 9.06
C PRO A 36 -4.03 -0.98 9.02
N LYS A 37 -2.93 -1.01 9.80
CA LYS A 37 -1.93 0.07 9.86
C LYS A 37 -0.78 -0.14 8.88
N GLY A 38 -0.88 -1.08 7.94
CA GLY A 38 0.19 -1.42 7.00
C GLY A 38 1.39 -2.13 7.62
N VAL A 39 1.32 -2.54 8.89
CA VAL A 39 2.40 -3.29 9.53
C VAL A 39 2.27 -4.75 9.11
N ILE A 40 3.34 -5.32 8.56
CA ILE A 40 3.49 -6.77 8.34
C ILE A 40 3.58 -7.43 9.71
N VAL A 41 2.59 -8.27 10.04
CA VAL A 41 2.49 -8.94 11.35
C VAL A 41 3.20 -10.27 11.30
N GLU A 42 2.88 -11.08 10.30
CA GLU A 42 3.43 -12.43 10.10
C GLU A 42 3.68 -12.68 8.61
N VAL A 43 4.75 -13.43 8.31
CA VAL A 43 5.13 -13.84 6.96
C VAL A 43 5.30 -15.35 6.95
N LEU A 44 4.75 -16.01 5.93
CA LEU A 44 5.00 -17.42 5.69
C LEU A 44 6.39 -17.57 5.05
N GLN A 45 7.30 -18.20 5.78
CA GLN A 45 8.69 -18.43 5.40
C GLN A 45 9.09 -19.89 5.64
N ASP A 46 10.07 -20.38 4.89
CA ASP A 46 10.71 -21.68 5.14
C ASP A 46 11.75 -21.57 6.27
N ASP A 47 12.40 -22.70 6.59
CA ASP A 47 13.43 -22.77 7.64
C ASP A 47 14.66 -21.89 7.37
N LEU A 48 14.87 -21.47 6.12
CA LEU A 48 15.95 -20.57 5.69
C LEU A 48 15.47 -19.12 5.54
N GLN A 49 14.26 -18.80 6.01
CA GLN A 49 13.60 -17.50 5.88
C GLN A 49 13.26 -17.11 4.42
N GLY A 50 13.22 -18.08 3.51
CA GLY A 50 12.82 -17.92 2.12
C GLY A 50 11.31 -17.81 1.95
N VAL A 51 10.87 -17.05 0.93
CA VAL A 51 9.45 -16.88 0.56
C VAL A 51 9.06 -17.63 -0.72
N TYR A 52 10.00 -18.36 -1.32
CA TYR A 52 9.81 -19.10 -2.57
C TYR A 52 9.81 -20.59 -2.31
N PHE A 53 8.74 -21.08 -1.70
CA PHE A 53 8.58 -22.49 -1.34
C PHE A 53 7.09 -22.85 -1.34
N ALA A 54 6.80 -24.16 -1.32
CA ALA A 54 5.45 -24.66 -1.15
C ALA A 54 5.17 -24.88 0.35
N GLY A 55 4.11 -24.29 0.87
CA GLY A 55 3.76 -24.39 2.29
C GLY A 55 2.41 -23.79 2.62
N ALA A 56 2.02 -23.90 3.89
CA ALA A 56 0.80 -23.33 4.43
C ALA A 56 1.04 -22.88 5.88
N SER A 57 0.30 -21.87 6.33
CA SER A 57 0.29 -21.43 7.73
C SER A 57 -1.11 -20.96 8.13
N VAL A 58 -1.34 -20.90 9.44
CA VAL A 58 -2.56 -20.39 10.06
C VAL A 58 -2.20 -19.13 10.83
N PHE A 59 -2.94 -18.05 10.60
CA PHE A 59 -2.69 -16.73 11.18
C PHE A 59 -3.87 -16.31 12.07
N ASN A 60 -3.58 -15.79 13.26
CA ASN A 60 -4.59 -15.36 14.23
C ASN A 60 -5.01 -13.90 14.03
N VAL A 61 -5.84 -13.64 13.03
CA VAL A 61 -6.16 -12.26 12.61
C VAL A 61 -7.14 -11.57 13.57
N SER A 62 -6.70 -10.45 14.15
CA SER A 62 -7.56 -9.52 14.89
C SER A 62 -7.96 -8.34 14.01
N PHE A 63 -9.26 -8.05 13.92
CA PHE A 63 -9.75 -6.86 13.24
C PHE A 63 -11.06 -6.36 13.84
N THR A 64 -11.24 -5.04 13.80
CA THR A 64 -12.50 -4.39 14.14
C THR A 64 -13.22 -4.00 12.85
N SER A 65 -14.50 -4.34 12.74
CA SER A 65 -15.33 -3.91 11.61
C SER A 65 -15.73 -2.45 11.80
N LYS A 66 -14.83 -1.52 11.48
CA LYS A 66 -15.16 -0.11 11.29
C LYS A 66 -14.73 0.26 9.89
N TYR A 67 -15.69 0.30 8.98
CA TYR A 67 -15.48 0.80 7.63
C TYR A 67 -15.23 2.30 7.70
N ASP A 68 -13.99 2.72 7.45
CA ASP A 68 -13.63 4.13 7.51
C ASP A 68 -13.95 4.81 6.17
N LYS A 69 -14.92 5.74 6.19
CA LYS A 69 -15.32 6.51 5.00
C LYS A 69 -14.25 7.56 4.61
N ALA A 70 -13.21 7.73 5.41
CA ALA A 70 -12.12 8.69 5.20
C ALA A 70 -11.34 8.50 3.88
N LEU A 71 -11.46 7.34 3.23
CA LEU A 71 -10.77 6.98 1.99
C LEU A 71 -10.98 7.98 0.84
N ASN A 72 -12.15 8.65 0.77
CA ASN A 72 -12.42 9.63 -0.28
C ASN A 72 -11.72 10.98 -0.03
N PHE A 73 -11.52 11.38 1.23
CA PHE A 73 -10.84 12.64 1.57
C PHE A 73 -9.34 12.57 1.29
N GLN A 74 -8.73 11.40 1.52
CA GLN A 74 -7.30 11.15 1.28
C GLN A 74 -6.88 11.31 -0.18
N LYS A 75 -7.79 11.13 -1.14
CA LYS A 75 -7.51 11.32 -2.58
C LYS A 75 -7.69 12.77 -3.05
N LEU A 76 -8.56 13.53 -2.39
CA LEU A 76 -8.88 14.90 -2.77
C LEU A 76 -7.72 15.86 -2.49
N LEU A 77 -7.10 15.72 -1.31
CA LEU A 77 -6.02 16.62 -0.90
C LEU A 77 -4.78 16.57 -1.83
N PRO A 78 -4.22 15.40 -2.19
CA PRO A 78 -3.10 15.32 -3.12
C PRO A 78 -3.42 15.92 -4.49
N LEU A 79 -4.66 15.71 -4.97
CA LEU A 79 -5.10 16.26 -6.24
C LEU A 79 -5.09 17.79 -6.21
N LEU A 80 -5.60 18.41 -5.14
CA LEU A 80 -5.57 19.86 -4.97
C LEU A 80 -4.14 20.42 -4.91
N CYS A 81 -3.22 19.72 -4.24
CA CYS A 81 -1.82 20.13 -4.18
C CYS A 81 -1.15 20.09 -5.56
N VAL A 82 -1.40 19.04 -6.35
CA VAL A 82 -0.82 18.90 -7.70
C VAL A 82 -1.37 19.96 -8.64
N THR A 83 -2.69 20.20 -8.64
CA THR A 83 -3.30 21.23 -9.50
C THR A 83 -2.79 22.63 -9.16
N PHE A 84 -2.67 22.95 -7.87
CA PHE A 84 -2.09 24.22 -7.42
C PHE A 84 -0.62 24.37 -7.83
N SER A 85 0.20 23.33 -7.66
CA SER A 85 1.62 23.35 -8.03
C SER A 85 1.82 23.55 -9.53
N LEU A 86 1.04 22.87 -10.37
CA LEU A 86 1.06 23.04 -11.82
C LEU A 86 0.61 24.45 -12.24
N PHE A 87 -0.40 24.99 -11.57
CA PHE A 87 -0.84 26.37 -11.80
C PHE A 87 0.25 27.39 -11.48
N CYS A 88 0.90 27.28 -10.32
CA CYS A 88 2.02 28.15 -9.92
C CYS A 88 3.19 28.04 -10.91
N PHE A 89 3.53 26.82 -11.34
CA PHE A 89 4.57 26.59 -12.33
C PHE A 89 4.25 27.25 -13.68
N ALA A 90 3.02 27.07 -14.19
CA ALA A 90 2.59 27.72 -15.43
C ALA A 90 2.60 29.25 -15.34
N PHE A 91 2.18 29.81 -14.20
CA PHE A 91 2.24 31.25 -13.96
C PHE A 91 3.69 31.78 -13.94
N SER A 92 4.61 31.05 -13.31
CA SER A 92 6.03 31.38 -13.30
C SER A 92 6.64 31.38 -14.70
N LEU A 93 6.32 30.39 -15.52
CA LEU A 93 6.75 30.33 -16.92
C LEU A 93 6.20 31.51 -17.74
N LYS A 94 4.95 31.89 -17.52
CA LYS A 94 4.35 33.06 -18.21
C LYS A 94 5.09 34.35 -17.84
N LYS A 95 5.36 34.56 -16.55
CA LYS A 95 6.09 35.73 -16.05
C LYS A 95 7.54 35.78 -16.56
N PHE A 96 8.20 34.63 -16.71
CA PHE A 96 9.54 34.58 -17.29
C PHE A 96 9.55 34.93 -18.77
N LYS A 97 8.51 34.57 -19.53
CA LYS A 97 8.39 34.89 -20.95
C LYS A 97 8.07 36.37 -21.23
N GLU A 98 7.45 37.06 -20.27
CA GLU A 98 7.08 38.48 -20.39
C GLU A 98 8.20 39.46 -19.97
N ASN A 99 9.27 38.95 -19.34
CA ASN A 99 10.50 39.69 -19.02
C ASN A 99 11.59 39.44 -20.08
#